data_AF-A0A1F5AUA2-F1
#
_entry.id   AF-A0A1F5AUA2-F1
#
_cell.length_a   1.000
_cell.length_b   1.000
_cell.length_c   1.000
_cell.angle_alpha   90.00
_cell.angle_beta   90.00
_cell.angle_gamma   90.00
#
_symmetry.space_group_name_H-M   'P 1'
#
loop_
_entity.id
_entity.type
_entity.pdbx_description
1 polymer ?
#
loop_
_entity_poly.entity_id
_entity_poly.type
_entity_poly.pdbx_seq_one_letter_code
_entity_poly.pdbx_strand_id
1 'polypeptide(L)'
;MLWSVNGVRGGSAVFGLISEDGVYIAPTIIPGASTVTVTAGASSSPTVSGTASVTIQAGSDVVVEIAGSGARIAVPTFGSRAFSASVTGSADASVTWQVNGVTGGSSVAGTITPAGVYSAPHSVPVSTLPNNDGQATEVIVTAISGADPSASDSAIVVPVPPQRRAYAVPVPLGTSGGNAQDTSVSGQQTFCCAGTLGALVSRGGFLYILSNNHVLARSDQASAGEAIVQPGLTESRCSSSGTNLVATLSQFQNLESGPMPRVDAAIAQAAGNAVDALGTIVQLGGEAAGGQPSDGAPNPGPGVAPSIGRAVAKSGSATGITCGSIIAVNVTVRIEYQKGCGTGTTFNTTFTNQVDITGVGFSAAGDSGSLIVTQDTADPVGLLYGGSDTDTVANPVSDVLLQLADPVTAVSPVFVGDAAVGAHPVAACTLLLQDFEPALKLQAGIAGLSALARQSAAAALDAHAQELLAFPGVRGLGVGSSYDEPGDPAILLFVARGAAIPALPADVNGIRTRIIEGDSFGSAGRLTDAESAALERAAPPARLAYAVSEAEVMRARAVVEERAPGLMARRGIQGVGVSSSLDSPGEAALIIFVVRGVSRDPVPTVIDGVRTRLRETSRFRAR
;
A
#
# COMPACT_ATOMS: atom_id res chain seq x y z
N MET A 1 38.02 8.71 34.64
CA MET A 1 37.43 9.72 35.56
C MET A 1 37.31 9.11 36.94
N LEU A 2 37.14 9.92 37.99
CA LEU A 2 36.88 9.45 39.35
C LEU A 2 35.43 9.78 39.73
N TRP A 3 34.62 8.75 39.98
CA TRP A 3 33.19 8.91 40.26
C TRP A 3 32.89 8.79 41.74
N SER A 4 32.02 9.66 42.25
CA SER A 4 31.50 9.60 43.61
C SER A 4 30.01 9.94 43.68
N VAL A 5 29.33 9.42 44.70
CA VAL A 5 27.94 9.74 45.03
C VAL A 5 27.91 10.35 46.43
N ASN A 6 27.37 11.55 46.57
CA ASN A 6 27.40 12.35 47.81
C ASN A 6 28.82 12.42 48.43
N GLY A 7 29.84 12.52 47.59
CA GLY A 7 31.25 12.57 48.01
C GLY A 7 31.90 11.22 48.31
N VAL A 8 31.17 10.10 48.27
CA VAL A 8 31.71 8.74 48.48
C VAL A 8 32.16 8.14 47.16
N ARG A 9 33.47 7.88 46.98
CA ARG A 9 34.01 7.27 45.76
C ARG A 9 33.37 5.90 45.51
N GLY A 10 32.86 5.68 44.29
CA GLY A 10 32.13 4.46 43.93
C GLY A 10 30.73 4.34 44.54
N GLY A 11 30.30 5.31 45.37
CA GLY A 11 29.00 5.34 46.03
C GLY A 11 28.89 4.41 47.25
N SER A 12 27.66 4.18 47.71
CA SER A 12 27.36 3.29 48.84
C SER A 12 26.02 2.58 48.66
N ALA A 13 25.77 1.50 49.40
CA ALA A 13 24.48 0.82 49.39
C ALA A 13 23.30 1.71 49.85
N VAL A 14 23.58 2.82 50.55
CA VAL A 14 22.56 3.76 51.07
C VAL A 14 22.22 4.85 50.05
N PHE A 15 23.21 5.35 49.31
CA PHE A 15 23.03 6.45 48.36
C PHE A 15 23.08 6.00 46.89
N GLY A 16 23.29 4.71 46.64
CA GLY A 16 23.53 4.13 45.32
C GLY A 16 25.02 4.03 44.98
N LEU A 17 25.35 3.08 44.11
CA LEU A 17 26.70 2.78 43.65
C LEU A 17 26.95 3.43 42.29
N ILE A 18 28.20 3.78 41.97
CA ILE A 18 28.57 4.30 40.66
C ILE A 18 29.84 3.63 40.14
N SER A 19 29.80 3.14 38.89
CA SER A 19 30.94 2.47 38.26
C SER A 19 32.03 3.47 37.81
N GLU A 20 33.21 2.96 37.46
CA GLU A 20 34.30 3.79 36.90
C GLU A 20 33.96 4.40 35.53
N ASP A 21 32.99 3.82 34.82
CA ASP A 21 32.42 4.33 33.56
C ASP A 21 31.26 5.32 33.77
N GLY A 22 30.86 5.58 35.02
CA GLY A 22 29.81 6.55 35.35
C GLY A 22 28.39 5.99 35.37
N VAL A 23 28.22 4.67 35.42
CA VAL A 23 26.90 4.03 35.54
C VAL A 23 26.46 4.03 36.99
N TYR A 24 25.42 4.79 37.33
CA TYR A 24 24.83 4.85 38.66
C TYR A 24 23.75 3.78 38.84
N ILE A 25 23.78 3.08 39.98
CA ILE A 25 22.80 2.08 40.41
C ILE A 25 22.13 2.61 41.68
N ALA A 26 20.83 2.87 41.63
CA ALA A 26 20.06 3.37 42.76
C ALA A 26 20.00 2.34 43.92
N PRO A 27 19.92 2.80 45.18
CA PRO A 27 19.80 1.91 46.33
C PRO A 27 18.41 1.23 46.36
N THR A 28 18.32 0.07 47.01
CA THR A 28 17.06 -0.71 47.14
C THR A 28 16.07 -0.12 48.15
N ILE A 29 16.51 0.85 48.96
CA ILE A 29 15.69 1.59 49.92
C ILE A 29 15.90 3.08 49.62
N ILE A 30 14.81 3.85 49.54
CA ILE A 30 14.90 5.30 49.33
C ILE A 30 15.59 5.94 50.55
N PRO A 31 16.74 6.61 50.38
CA PRO A 31 17.39 7.31 51.48
C PRO A 31 16.54 8.49 51.98
N GLY A 32 16.67 8.85 53.26
CA GLY A 32 15.87 9.92 53.88
C GLY A 32 15.98 11.28 53.17
N ALA A 33 17.07 11.53 52.45
CA ALA A 33 17.14 12.55 51.40
C ALA A 33 17.09 11.84 50.03
N SER A 34 15.99 12.00 49.32
CA SER A 34 15.75 11.33 48.04
C SER A 34 16.58 11.89 46.89
N THR A 35 17.42 12.90 47.11
CA THR A 35 18.31 13.44 46.07
C THR A 35 19.77 13.21 46.47
N VAL A 36 20.54 12.62 45.56
CA VAL A 36 21.98 12.40 45.70
C VAL A 36 22.75 13.19 44.64
N THR A 37 23.97 13.58 44.94
CA THR A 37 24.85 14.32 44.02
C THR A 37 25.92 13.39 43.48
N VAL A 38 25.90 13.12 42.19
CA VAL A 38 26.94 12.39 41.48
C VAL A 38 28.02 13.38 41.05
N THR A 39 29.29 13.08 41.34
CA THR A 39 30.44 13.90 40.96
C THR A 39 31.38 13.11 40.05
N ALA A 40 31.72 13.68 38.90
CA ALA A 40 32.74 13.17 37.98
C ALA A 40 34.00 14.05 38.08
N GLY A 41 35.07 13.54 38.67
CA GLY A 41 36.37 14.21 38.74
C GLY A 41 37.31 13.79 37.61
N ALA A 42 38.09 14.73 37.06
CA ALA A 42 39.15 14.41 36.12
C ALA A 42 40.29 13.67 36.84
N SER A 43 40.63 12.46 36.37
CA SER A 43 41.66 11.63 37.00
C SER A 43 43.07 12.22 36.92
N SER A 44 43.32 13.09 35.93
CA SER A 44 44.57 13.82 35.73
C SER A 44 44.64 15.16 36.47
N SER A 45 43.51 15.68 36.96
CA SER A 45 43.43 16.95 37.71
C SER A 45 42.25 16.91 38.68
N PRO A 46 42.44 16.44 39.92
CA PRO A 46 41.36 16.20 40.87
C PRO A 46 40.56 17.46 41.29
N THR A 47 41.06 18.65 40.96
CA THR A 47 40.39 19.93 41.19
C THR A 47 39.36 20.29 40.12
N VAL A 48 39.35 19.56 39.00
CA VAL A 48 38.37 19.73 37.91
C VAL A 48 37.31 18.65 38.04
N SER A 49 36.06 19.05 38.29
CA SER A 49 34.92 18.13 38.41
C SER A 49 33.64 18.69 37.81
N GLY A 50 32.75 17.80 37.38
CA GLY A 50 31.35 18.09 37.06
C GLY A 50 30.44 17.39 38.05
N THR A 51 29.27 17.96 38.34
CA THR A 51 28.28 17.36 39.24
C THR A 51 26.91 17.25 38.58
N ALA A 52 26.13 16.25 38.99
CA ALA A 52 24.74 16.05 38.61
C ALA A 52 23.92 15.64 39.83
N SER A 53 22.70 16.15 39.97
CA SER A 53 21.76 15.69 41.01
C SER A 53 20.87 14.59 40.46
N VAL A 54 20.71 13.51 41.24
CA VAL A 54 19.87 12.35 40.93
C VAL A 54 18.82 12.20 42.02
N THR A 55 17.55 12.28 41.64
CA THR A 55 16.42 12.04 42.57
C THR A 55 15.99 10.58 42.47
N ILE A 56 16.04 9.87 43.61
CA ILE A 56 15.65 8.48 43.81
C ILE A 56 14.18 8.45 44.24
N GLN A 57 13.35 7.72 43.49
CA GLN A 57 11.93 7.51 43.79
C GLN A 57 11.69 6.02 44.05
N ALA A 58 10.57 5.69 44.72
CA ALA A 58 10.14 4.30 44.82
C ALA A 58 9.92 3.75 43.41
N GLY A 59 10.39 2.54 43.13
CA GLY A 59 9.85 1.79 42.00
C GLY A 59 8.35 1.60 42.23
N SER A 60 7.57 1.72 41.18
CA SER A 60 6.15 1.42 41.25
C SER A 60 5.96 -0.09 41.40
N ASP A 61 5.20 -0.52 42.41
CA ASP A 61 4.76 -1.91 42.54
C ASP A 61 3.58 -2.23 41.61
N VAL A 62 3.16 -1.26 40.78
CA VAL A 62 2.04 -1.43 39.85
C VAL A 62 2.47 -2.35 38.71
N VAL A 63 1.74 -3.45 38.56
CA VAL A 63 1.94 -4.42 37.48
C VAL A 63 0.65 -4.53 36.68
N VAL A 64 0.76 -4.49 35.36
CA VAL A 64 -0.31 -4.77 34.42
C VAL A 64 -0.06 -6.12 33.78
N GLU A 65 -1.09 -6.94 33.64
CA GLU A 65 -1.02 -8.22 32.93
C GLU A 65 -2.25 -8.37 32.03
N ILE A 66 -2.02 -8.58 30.73
CA ILE A 66 -3.07 -8.97 29.77
C ILE A 66 -3.20 -10.49 29.80
N ALA A 67 -4.44 -10.98 29.89
CA ALA A 67 -4.70 -12.43 29.85
C ALA A 67 -4.17 -13.07 28.55
N GLY A 68 -3.16 -13.94 28.69
CA GLY A 68 -2.49 -14.57 27.54
C GLY A 68 -1.45 -13.70 26.85
N SER A 69 -0.84 -12.74 27.57
CA SER A 69 0.27 -11.93 27.08
C SER A 69 1.43 -12.79 26.55
N GLY A 70 2.14 -12.27 25.55
CA GLY A 70 3.17 -13.00 24.81
C GLY A 70 2.67 -13.99 23.75
N ALA A 71 1.35 -14.29 23.69
CA ALA A 71 0.78 -15.08 22.60
C ALA A 71 0.57 -14.26 21.33
N ARG A 72 0.70 -14.91 20.16
CA ARG A 72 0.27 -14.36 18.86
C ARG A 72 -1.17 -14.78 18.61
N ILE A 73 -2.09 -13.82 18.65
CA ILE A 73 -3.53 -14.06 18.60
C ILE A 73 -4.05 -13.76 17.20
N ALA A 74 -4.48 -14.79 16.48
CA ALA A 74 -5.13 -14.64 15.18
C ALA A 74 -6.55 -14.08 15.36
N VAL A 75 -6.85 -12.97 14.69
CA VAL A 75 -8.19 -12.37 14.66
C VAL A 75 -8.62 -12.23 13.20
N PRO A 76 -9.76 -12.79 12.77
CA PRO A 76 -10.24 -12.60 11.41
C PRO A 76 -10.41 -11.12 11.07
N THR A 77 -10.10 -10.71 9.85
CA THR A 77 -10.50 -9.39 9.33
C THR A 77 -12.00 -9.16 9.55
N PHE A 78 -12.40 -7.91 9.84
CA PHE A 78 -13.76 -7.54 10.30
C PHE A 78 -14.24 -8.23 11.60
N GLY A 79 -13.41 -9.07 12.23
CA GLY A 79 -13.72 -9.76 13.47
C GLY A 79 -13.34 -8.96 14.70
N SER A 80 -13.74 -9.44 15.88
CA SER A 80 -13.40 -8.80 17.15
C SER A 80 -12.86 -9.80 18.18
N ARG A 81 -12.01 -9.32 19.09
CA ARG A 81 -11.47 -10.08 20.21
C ARG A 81 -11.54 -9.24 21.49
N ALA A 82 -12.11 -9.82 22.55
CA ALA A 82 -12.05 -9.22 23.88
C ALA A 82 -10.71 -9.53 24.54
N PHE A 83 -10.10 -8.48 25.11
CA PHE A 83 -8.95 -8.53 25.98
C PHE A 83 -9.37 -8.10 27.38
N SER A 84 -8.72 -8.69 28.38
CA SER A 84 -8.85 -8.28 29.77
C SER A 84 -7.46 -8.05 30.33
N ALA A 85 -7.29 -6.95 31.06
CA ALA A 85 -6.07 -6.65 31.80
C ALA A 85 -6.38 -6.63 33.30
N SER A 86 -5.45 -7.15 34.11
CA SER A 86 -5.46 -6.97 35.56
C SER A 86 -4.36 -6.00 35.98
N VAL A 87 -4.69 -5.10 36.90
CA VAL A 87 -3.73 -4.19 37.55
C VAL A 87 -3.57 -4.62 39.00
N THR A 88 -2.35 -4.92 39.41
CA THR A 88 -2.00 -5.22 40.82
C THR A 88 -1.06 -4.15 41.36
N GLY A 89 -0.94 -4.02 42.68
CA GLY A 89 -0.10 -2.99 43.31
C GLY A 89 -0.74 -1.59 43.41
N SER A 90 -2.00 -1.45 42.99
CA SER A 90 -2.80 -0.22 43.13
C SER A 90 -4.28 -0.55 43.41
N ALA A 91 -5.00 0.41 44.01
CA ALA A 91 -6.46 0.36 44.14
C ALA A 91 -7.19 0.88 42.88
N ASP A 92 -6.49 1.66 42.04
CA ASP A 92 -6.98 2.06 40.73
C ASP A 92 -6.66 0.95 39.72
N ALA A 93 -7.72 0.24 39.31
CA ALA A 93 -7.67 -0.87 38.37
C ALA A 93 -7.95 -0.45 36.91
N SER A 94 -8.02 0.86 36.63
CA SER A 94 -8.30 1.35 35.29
C SER A 94 -7.10 1.13 34.35
N VAL A 95 -7.40 0.88 33.07
CA VAL A 95 -6.40 0.80 32.01
C VAL A 95 -6.81 1.66 30.82
N THR A 96 -5.81 2.25 30.17
CA THR A 96 -5.95 2.86 28.85
C THR A 96 -5.46 1.88 27.80
N TRP A 97 -6.31 1.60 26.82
CA TRP A 97 -5.98 0.69 25.72
C TRP A 97 -5.42 1.45 24.52
N GLN A 98 -4.33 0.93 23.96
CA GLN A 98 -3.73 1.41 22.72
C GLN A 98 -3.61 0.28 21.70
N VAL A 99 -3.67 0.64 20.42
CA VAL A 99 -3.28 -0.23 19.30
C VAL A 99 -2.14 0.45 18.55
N ASN A 100 -1.00 -0.22 18.41
CA ASN A 100 0.23 0.31 17.81
C ASN A 100 0.62 1.69 18.39
N GLY A 101 0.49 1.85 19.72
CA GLY A 101 0.81 3.10 20.42
C GLY A 101 -0.23 4.22 20.29
N VAL A 102 -1.35 4.00 19.58
CA VAL A 102 -2.45 4.96 19.45
C VAL A 102 -3.59 4.58 20.39
N THR A 103 -3.95 5.46 21.32
CA THR A 103 -5.10 5.27 22.23
C THR A 103 -6.38 5.05 21.41
N GLY A 104 -7.06 3.93 21.67
CA GLY A 104 -8.24 3.51 20.90
C GLY A 104 -7.96 2.94 19.50
N GLY A 105 -6.73 3.06 19.00
CA GLY A 105 -6.28 2.52 17.71
C GLY A 105 -6.60 3.38 16.49
N SER A 106 -6.58 2.75 15.31
CA SER A 106 -6.81 3.41 14.01
C SER A 106 -7.53 2.45 13.06
N SER A 107 -8.14 2.96 12.00
CA SER A 107 -8.79 2.10 11.00
C SER A 107 -7.82 1.18 10.26
N VAL A 108 -6.55 1.56 10.12
CA VAL A 108 -5.51 0.75 9.47
C VAL A 108 -5.08 -0.43 10.34
N ALA A 109 -4.85 -0.22 11.65
CA ALA A 109 -4.37 -1.28 12.56
C ALA A 109 -5.50 -1.99 13.34
N GLY A 110 -6.73 -1.48 13.26
CA GLY A 110 -7.85 -1.87 14.09
C GLY A 110 -8.03 -0.95 15.31
N THR A 111 -9.23 -0.96 15.87
CA THR A 111 -9.63 -0.12 17.00
C THR A 111 -9.88 -0.94 18.24
N ILE A 112 -9.65 -0.37 19.43
CA ILE A 112 -9.95 -1.01 20.71
C ILE A 112 -10.81 -0.11 21.58
N THR A 113 -11.87 -0.66 22.17
CA THR A 113 -12.75 0.07 23.08
C THR A 113 -12.11 0.19 24.47
N PRO A 114 -12.55 1.15 25.31
CA PRO A 114 -12.14 1.22 26.72
C PRO A 114 -12.42 -0.08 27.51
N ALA A 115 -13.39 -0.88 27.07
CA ALA A 115 -13.71 -2.19 27.66
C ALA A 115 -12.77 -3.33 27.19
N GLY A 116 -11.73 -3.03 26.41
CA GLY A 116 -10.76 -4.02 25.92
C GLY A 116 -11.25 -4.85 24.72
N VAL A 117 -12.34 -4.45 24.05
CA VAL A 117 -12.79 -5.13 22.82
C VAL A 117 -12.05 -4.56 21.62
N TYR A 118 -11.11 -5.32 21.08
CA TYR A 118 -10.42 -5.04 19.82
C TYR A 118 -11.28 -5.45 18.63
N SER A 119 -11.36 -4.60 17.61
CA SER A 119 -11.96 -4.88 16.31
C SER A 119 -10.88 -4.81 15.24
N ALA A 120 -10.69 -5.92 14.53
CA ALA A 120 -9.70 -6.04 13.48
C ALA A 120 -10.06 -5.16 12.27
N PRO A 121 -9.05 -4.65 11.54
CA PRO A 121 -9.29 -3.92 10.30
C PRO A 121 -9.93 -4.82 9.22
N HIS A 122 -10.39 -4.18 8.15
CA HIS A 122 -11.02 -4.86 7.01
C HIS A 122 -10.03 -5.69 6.17
N SER A 123 -8.75 -5.31 6.17
CA SER A 123 -7.67 -5.98 5.46
C SER A 123 -6.49 -6.19 6.38
N VAL A 124 -5.62 -7.14 6.03
CA VAL A 124 -4.35 -7.30 6.75
C VAL A 124 -3.48 -6.07 6.52
N PRO A 125 -3.01 -5.39 7.59
CA PRO A 125 -2.14 -4.23 7.42
C PRO A 125 -0.80 -4.68 6.85
N VAL A 126 -0.27 -3.92 5.89
CA VAL A 126 0.98 -4.24 5.20
C VAL A 126 1.97 -3.10 5.32
N SER A 127 3.24 -3.45 5.44
CA SER A 127 4.32 -2.49 5.57
C SER A 127 4.57 -1.80 4.23
N THR A 128 4.63 -0.47 4.27
CA THR A 128 5.07 0.39 3.17
C THR A 128 6.55 0.78 3.29
N LEU A 129 7.28 0.20 4.26
CA LEU A 129 8.69 0.49 4.43
C LEU A 129 9.52 -0.19 3.32
N PRO A 130 10.54 0.49 2.75
CA PRO A 130 11.27 0.00 1.57
C PRO A 130 11.89 -1.40 1.68
N ASN A 131 12.23 -1.85 2.89
CA ASN A 131 12.91 -3.14 3.11
C ASN A 131 11.96 -4.28 3.51
N ASN A 132 10.71 -3.97 3.89
CA ASN A 132 9.69 -4.93 4.33
C ASN A 132 8.39 -4.73 3.51
N ASP A 133 8.55 -4.24 2.30
CA ASP A 133 7.48 -3.76 1.45
C ASP A 133 6.50 -4.90 1.11
N GLY A 134 5.21 -4.71 1.42
CA GLY A 134 4.15 -5.67 1.15
C GLY A 134 4.23 -6.93 2.01
N GLN A 135 4.90 -6.86 3.16
CA GLN A 135 4.77 -7.88 4.21
C GLN A 135 3.69 -7.46 5.21
N ALA A 136 2.91 -8.44 5.70
CA ALA A 136 1.93 -8.22 6.76
C ALA A 136 2.62 -7.69 8.04
N THR A 137 2.08 -6.63 8.64
CA THR A 137 2.57 -6.08 9.90
C THR A 137 1.80 -6.67 11.07
N GLU A 138 2.51 -7.01 12.15
CA GLU A 138 1.87 -7.36 13.41
C GLU A 138 1.18 -6.13 14.03
N VAL A 139 0.08 -6.38 14.74
CA VAL A 139 -0.65 -5.36 15.50
C VAL A 139 -0.35 -5.58 16.98
N ILE A 140 0.03 -4.53 17.70
CA ILE A 140 0.33 -4.57 19.13
C ILE A 140 -0.82 -3.91 19.87
N VAL A 141 -1.47 -4.67 20.76
CA VAL A 141 -2.48 -4.16 21.69
C VAL A 141 -1.82 -3.99 23.05
N THR A 142 -1.84 -2.77 23.59
CA THR A 142 -1.18 -2.43 24.85
C THR A 142 -2.22 -1.95 25.87
N ALA A 143 -2.15 -2.49 27.08
CA ALA A 143 -2.86 -1.97 28.25
C ALA A 143 -1.88 -1.17 29.10
N ILE A 144 -2.21 0.10 29.38
CA ILE A 144 -1.41 1.00 30.21
C ILE A 144 -2.19 1.30 31.49
N SER A 145 -1.56 1.17 32.66
CA SER A 145 -2.23 1.44 33.93
C SER A 145 -2.63 2.92 34.06
N GLY A 146 -3.85 3.18 34.55
CA GLY A 146 -4.27 4.52 34.95
C GLY A 146 -3.57 5.03 36.21
N ALA A 147 -3.13 4.11 37.08
CA ALA A 147 -2.43 4.43 38.32
C ALA A 147 -0.96 4.81 38.10
N ASP A 148 -0.31 4.17 37.13
CA ASP A 148 1.07 4.41 36.74
C ASP A 148 1.28 4.16 35.24
N PRO A 149 1.40 5.21 34.42
CA PRO A 149 1.59 5.07 32.98
C PRO A 149 2.90 4.39 32.56
N SER A 150 3.86 4.18 33.48
CA SER A 150 5.07 3.40 33.20
C SER A 150 4.83 1.88 33.28
N ALA A 151 3.75 1.45 33.93
CA ALA A 151 3.32 0.05 33.99
C ALA A 151 2.39 -0.28 32.82
N SER A 152 2.80 -1.23 31.98
CA SER A 152 2.02 -1.70 30.83
C SER A 152 2.33 -3.15 30.49
N ASP A 153 1.41 -3.78 29.75
CA ASP A 153 1.61 -5.09 29.14
C ASP A 153 1.03 -5.09 27.72
N SER A 154 1.52 -5.98 26.85
CA SER A 154 1.16 -6.02 25.44
C SER A 154 0.88 -7.42 24.92
N ALA A 155 -0.06 -7.50 23.98
CA ALA A 155 -0.38 -8.70 23.22
C ALA A 155 -0.17 -8.46 21.72
N ILE A 156 0.29 -9.50 21.01
CA ILE A 156 0.46 -9.46 19.56
C ILE A 156 -0.82 -10.01 18.91
N VAL A 157 -1.47 -9.17 18.11
CA VAL A 157 -2.60 -9.52 17.26
C VAL A 157 -2.12 -9.68 15.83
N VAL A 158 -2.55 -10.76 15.19
CA VAL A 158 -2.29 -11.04 13.77
C VAL A 158 -3.65 -11.05 13.07
N PRO A 159 -4.03 -9.97 12.38
CA PRO A 159 -5.18 -9.98 11.49
C PRO A 159 -5.01 -11.07 10.43
N VAL A 160 -6.00 -11.94 10.27
CA VAL A 160 -5.98 -13.04 9.30
C VAL A 160 -7.18 -12.96 8.36
N PRO A 161 -6.97 -12.99 7.04
CA PRO A 161 -8.06 -12.93 6.09
C PRO A 161 -8.65 -14.37 5.93
N PRO A 162 -9.98 -14.55 5.80
CA PRO A 162 -10.59 -15.87 5.61
C PRO A 162 -10.07 -16.63 4.37
N GLN A 163 -9.47 -15.92 3.42
CA GLN A 163 -8.89 -16.41 2.17
C GLN A 163 -7.75 -17.42 2.40
N ARG A 164 -7.08 -17.42 3.57
CA ARG A 164 -6.01 -18.38 3.90
C ARG A 164 -6.49 -19.70 4.50
N ARG A 165 -7.79 -19.85 4.77
CA ARG A 165 -8.32 -21.07 5.39
C ARG A 165 -8.31 -22.23 4.39
N ALA A 166 -8.22 -23.46 4.88
CA ALA A 166 -8.58 -24.64 4.08
C ALA A 166 -10.11 -24.68 3.92
N TYR A 167 -10.61 -24.74 2.70
CA TYR A 167 -12.05 -24.81 2.43
C TYR A 167 -12.45 -26.25 2.14
N ALA A 168 -13.70 -26.60 2.45
CA ALA A 168 -14.30 -27.81 1.93
C ALA A 168 -14.63 -27.63 0.44
N VAL A 169 -14.64 -28.72 -0.32
CA VAL A 169 -15.12 -28.73 -1.71
C VAL A 169 -16.65 -28.55 -1.74
N PRO A 170 -17.22 -27.73 -2.65
CA PRO A 170 -16.54 -26.88 -3.63
C PRO A 170 -15.85 -25.67 -3.01
N VAL A 171 -14.61 -25.44 -3.44
CA VAL A 171 -13.75 -24.36 -2.96
C VAL A 171 -14.11 -23.04 -3.68
N PRO A 172 -14.34 -21.92 -2.97
CA PRO A 172 -14.51 -20.61 -3.58
C PRO A 172 -13.18 -20.04 -4.08
N LEU A 173 -13.25 -19.06 -4.97
CA LEU A 173 -12.10 -18.33 -5.51
C LEU A 173 -11.71 -17.18 -4.56
N GLY A 174 -10.61 -16.49 -4.85
CA GLY A 174 -9.99 -15.50 -3.94
C GLY A 174 -9.23 -16.13 -2.77
N THR A 175 -9.14 -17.46 -2.70
CA THR A 175 -8.43 -18.17 -1.62
C THR A 175 -6.94 -18.37 -1.95
N SER A 176 -6.13 -18.64 -0.92
CA SER A 176 -4.76 -19.12 -1.08
C SER A 176 -4.74 -20.40 -1.90
N GLY A 177 -3.86 -20.47 -2.89
CA GLY A 177 -3.60 -21.66 -3.67
C GLY A 177 -2.40 -21.48 -4.59
N GLY A 178 -2.03 -22.55 -5.27
CA GLY A 178 -0.88 -22.51 -6.17
C GLY A 178 -0.49 -23.90 -6.64
N ASN A 179 0.61 -23.96 -7.37
CA ASN A 179 1.16 -25.21 -7.85
C ASN A 179 1.70 -26.06 -6.69
N ALA A 180 1.30 -27.33 -6.63
CA ALA A 180 1.69 -28.29 -5.58
C ALA A 180 3.19 -28.60 -5.53
N GLN A 181 3.95 -28.16 -6.55
CA GLN A 181 5.39 -28.34 -6.68
C GLN A 181 6.17 -27.02 -6.57
N ASP A 182 5.55 -25.93 -6.14
CA ASP A 182 6.23 -24.63 -5.97
C ASP A 182 7.01 -24.55 -4.66
N THR A 183 8.01 -25.44 -4.56
CA THR A 183 8.94 -25.54 -3.44
C THR A 183 10.37 -25.48 -3.92
N SER A 184 11.22 -24.81 -3.14
CA SER A 184 12.67 -24.78 -3.35
C SER A 184 13.39 -25.17 -2.07
N VAL A 185 14.57 -25.79 -2.18
CA VAL A 185 15.43 -26.10 -1.03
C VAL A 185 16.73 -25.32 -1.16
N SER A 186 17.14 -24.62 -0.10
CA SER A 186 18.47 -24.04 0.03
C SER A 186 19.08 -24.44 1.39
N GLY A 187 20.15 -25.22 1.34
CA GLY A 187 20.70 -25.86 2.53
C GLY A 187 19.68 -26.79 3.19
N GLN A 188 19.32 -26.49 4.45
CA GLN A 188 18.31 -27.24 5.22
C GLN A 188 16.93 -26.57 5.22
N GLN A 189 16.78 -25.41 4.58
CA GLN A 189 15.53 -24.66 4.57
C GLN A 189 14.73 -25.02 3.31
N THR A 190 13.45 -25.33 3.51
CA THR A 190 12.47 -25.48 2.43
C THR A 190 11.64 -24.20 2.35
N PHE A 191 11.64 -23.59 1.17
CA PHE A 191 10.80 -22.45 0.82
C PHE A 191 9.65 -22.95 -0.03
N CYS A 192 8.47 -22.38 0.17
CA CYS A 192 7.31 -22.66 -0.68
C CYS A 192 6.53 -21.39 -0.95
N CYS A 193 5.95 -21.33 -2.14
CA CYS A 193 5.25 -20.17 -2.64
C CYS A 193 3.79 -20.53 -2.87
N ALA A 194 2.94 -19.52 -2.75
CA ALA A 194 1.54 -19.57 -3.09
C ALA A 194 1.10 -18.16 -3.48
N GLY A 195 -0.05 -18.09 -4.14
CA GLY A 195 -0.73 -16.84 -4.40
C GLY A 195 -2.22 -17.03 -4.21
N THR A 196 -2.99 -16.34 -5.04
CA THR A 196 -4.44 -16.38 -5.01
C THR A 196 -4.99 -17.15 -6.20
N LEU A 197 -5.94 -18.06 -5.96
CA LEU A 197 -6.78 -18.63 -7.00
C LEU A 197 -7.81 -17.57 -7.42
N GLY A 198 -7.52 -16.82 -8.46
CA GLY A 198 -8.14 -15.53 -8.74
C GLY A 198 -9.61 -15.56 -9.06
N ALA A 199 -9.94 -16.20 -10.17
CA ALA A 199 -11.29 -16.24 -10.72
C ALA A 199 -11.55 -17.53 -11.47
N LEU A 200 -12.83 -17.81 -11.71
CA LEU A 200 -13.24 -18.89 -12.59
C LEU A 200 -13.50 -18.33 -13.98
N VAL A 201 -12.95 -18.99 -15.01
CA VAL A 201 -13.22 -18.66 -16.40
C VAL A 201 -13.71 -19.90 -17.15
N SER A 202 -14.58 -19.68 -18.15
CA SER A 202 -15.04 -20.73 -19.05
C SER A 202 -14.41 -20.59 -20.42
N ARG A 203 -13.92 -21.70 -20.98
CA ARG A 203 -13.38 -21.77 -22.34
C ARG A 203 -13.75 -23.10 -22.98
N GLY A 204 -14.42 -23.07 -24.13
CA GLY A 204 -14.84 -24.29 -24.84
C GLY A 204 -15.74 -25.22 -24.02
N GLY A 205 -16.52 -24.67 -23.08
CA GLY A 205 -17.40 -25.45 -22.20
C GLY A 205 -16.72 -26.04 -20.95
N PHE A 206 -15.41 -25.86 -20.78
CA PHE A 206 -14.68 -26.27 -19.58
C PHE A 206 -14.44 -25.08 -18.65
N LEU A 207 -14.38 -25.36 -17.35
CA LEU A 207 -14.07 -24.38 -16.32
C LEU A 207 -12.59 -24.44 -15.95
N TYR A 208 -11.99 -23.27 -15.78
CA TYR A 208 -10.59 -23.12 -15.41
C TYR A 208 -10.46 -22.10 -14.29
N ILE A 209 -9.56 -22.37 -13.34
CA ILE A 209 -9.07 -21.37 -12.41
C ILE A 209 -8.07 -20.49 -13.15
N LEU A 210 -8.30 -19.18 -13.14
CA LEU A 210 -7.37 -18.16 -13.60
C LEU A 210 -6.54 -17.64 -12.42
N SER A 211 -5.22 -17.53 -12.61
CA SER A 211 -4.29 -16.85 -11.71
C SER A 211 -3.03 -16.46 -12.49
N ASN A 212 -1.97 -16.02 -11.83
CA ASN A 212 -0.72 -15.66 -12.48
C ASN A 212 0.09 -16.88 -12.93
N ASN A 213 0.95 -16.67 -13.94
CA ASN A 213 2.00 -17.64 -14.27
C ASN A 213 2.87 -17.90 -13.06
N HIS A 214 3.33 -16.86 -12.37
CA HIS A 214 4.25 -17.08 -11.26
C HIS A 214 3.59 -17.79 -10.06
N VAL A 215 2.26 -17.96 -10.05
CA VAL A 215 1.51 -18.70 -9.02
C VAL A 215 1.18 -20.14 -9.45
N LEU A 216 0.72 -20.35 -10.70
CA LEU A 216 0.31 -21.69 -11.18
C LEU A 216 1.39 -22.40 -12.00
N ALA A 217 2.26 -21.63 -12.65
CA ALA A 217 3.30 -22.10 -13.56
C ALA A 217 4.74 -21.91 -13.03
N ARG A 218 4.88 -21.56 -11.75
CA ARG A 218 6.18 -21.47 -11.03
C ARG A 218 7.20 -20.58 -11.72
N SER A 219 6.76 -19.44 -12.26
CA SER A 219 7.59 -18.51 -13.04
C SER A 219 8.24 -19.19 -14.26
N ASP A 220 7.40 -19.78 -15.12
CA ASP A 220 7.74 -20.54 -16.33
C ASP A 220 8.37 -21.93 -16.13
N GLN A 221 8.41 -22.45 -14.89
CA GLN A 221 9.08 -23.72 -14.59
C GLN A 221 8.14 -24.92 -14.59
N ALA A 222 6.83 -24.72 -14.66
CA ALA A 222 5.85 -25.81 -14.60
C ALA A 222 5.54 -26.41 -15.98
N SER A 223 5.01 -27.63 -15.96
CA SER A 223 4.48 -28.35 -17.12
C SER A 223 2.95 -28.46 -17.02
N ALA A 224 2.28 -28.51 -18.18
CA ALA A 224 0.85 -28.82 -18.22
C ALA A 224 0.55 -30.17 -17.53
N GLY A 225 -0.55 -30.22 -16.80
CA GLY A 225 -0.96 -31.38 -15.99
C GLY A 225 -0.51 -31.32 -14.52
N GLU A 226 0.37 -30.39 -14.14
CA GLU A 226 0.75 -30.23 -12.73
C GLU A 226 -0.45 -29.85 -11.84
N ALA A 227 -0.45 -30.39 -10.62
CA ALA A 227 -1.53 -30.22 -9.66
C ALA A 227 -1.56 -28.81 -9.07
N ILE A 228 -2.75 -28.21 -9.03
CA ILE A 228 -3.03 -26.96 -8.32
C ILE A 228 -3.84 -27.28 -7.07
N VAL A 229 -3.41 -26.76 -5.93
CA VAL A 229 -3.94 -27.13 -4.61
C VAL A 229 -4.52 -25.95 -3.83
N GLN A 230 -5.48 -26.26 -2.96
CA GLN A 230 -6.06 -25.36 -1.97
C GLN A 230 -6.10 -26.03 -0.59
N PRO A 231 -5.61 -25.37 0.49
CA PRO A 231 -4.90 -24.09 0.47
C PRO A 231 -3.52 -24.21 -0.20
N GLY A 232 -2.89 -23.06 -0.48
CA GLY A 232 -1.55 -23.02 -1.04
C GLY A 232 -0.47 -23.53 -0.08
N LEU A 233 0.73 -23.77 -0.62
CA LEU A 233 1.82 -24.43 0.12
C LEU A 233 2.31 -23.63 1.34
N THR A 234 2.18 -22.30 1.32
CA THR A 234 2.50 -21.42 2.45
C THR A 234 1.62 -21.68 3.67
N GLU A 235 0.38 -22.09 3.47
CA GLU A 235 -0.57 -22.43 4.53
C GLU A 235 -0.48 -23.91 4.94
N SER A 236 0.07 -24.77 4.08
CA SER A 236 0.19 -26.22 4.31
C SER A 236 1.61 -26.68 4.68
N ARG A 237 2.44 -25.77 5.22
CA ARG A 237 3.81 -26.05 5.68
C ARG A 237 4.68 -26.68 4.59
N CYS A 238 4.57 -26.15 3.38
CA CYS A 238 5.29 -26.61 2.19
C CYS A 238 5.00 -28.07 1.80
N SER A 239 3.81 -28.59 2.13
CA SER A 239 3.36 -29.94 1.80
C SER A 239 2.01 -29.92 1.11
N SER A 240 1.86 -30.67 0.02
CA SER A 240 0.55 -30.89 -0.63
C SER A 240 -0.30 -31.93 0.08
N SER A 241 0.24 -32.64 1.08
CA SER A 241 -0.52 -33.61 1.86
C SER A 241 -1.63 -32.93 2.67
N GLY A 242 -2.86 -33.41 2.52
CA GLY A 242 -4.04 -32.85 3.18
C GLY A 242 -4.61 -31.59 2.53
N THR A 243 -4.09 -31.20 1.36
CA THR A 243 -4.70 -30.14 0.53
C THR A 243 -5.72 -30.73 -0.46
N ASN A 244 -6.66 -29.91 -0.91
CA ASN A 244 -7.58 -30.26 -1.98
C ASN A 244 -6.88 -30.07 -3.34
N LEU A 245 -6.91 -31.08 -4.19
CA LEU A 245 -6.63 -30.90 -5.61
C LEU A 245 -7.82 -30.17 -6.26
N VAL A 246 -7.61 -28.92 -6.67
CA VAL A 246 -8.68 -28.08 -7.21
C VAL A 246 -8.63 -27.93 -8.72
N ALA A 247 -7.45 -28.06 -9.34
CA ALA A 247 -7.28 -27.97 -10.78
C ALA A 247 -5.97 -28.63 -11.25
N THR A 248 -5.81 -28.78 -12.56
CA THR A 248 -4.54 -29.15 -13.21
C THR A 248 -4.12 -28.10 -14.23
N LEU A 249 -2.85 -27.67 -14.17
CA LEU A 249 -2.33 -26.60 -15.04
C LEU A 249 -2.56 -26.93 -16.52
N SER A 250 -3.12 -25.99 -17.27
CA SER A 250 -3.49 -26.22 -18.68
C SER A 250 -2.68 -25.33 -19.64
N GLN A 251 -2.56 -24.05 -19.33
CA GLN A 251 -1.88 -23.08 -20.19
C GLN A 251 -1.35 -21.92 -19.34
N PHE A 252 -0.23 -21.35 -19.75
CA PHE A 252 0.32 -20.12 -19.18
C PHE A 252 1.08 -19.34 -20.24
N GLN A 253 1.26 -18.04 -19.99
CA GLN A 253 2.09 -17.19 -20.82
C GLN A 253 3.49 -17.06 -20.25
N ASN A 254 4.51 -17.30 -21.09
CA ASN A 254 5.89 -17.30 -20.64
C ASN A 254 6.37 -15.87 -20.35
N LEU A 255 6.90 -15.63 -19.15
CA LEU A 255 7.26 -14.29 -18.69
C LEU A 255 8.45 -13.71 -19.45
N GLU A 256 9.45 -14.52 -19.79
CA GLU A 256 10.69 -14.06 -20.45
C GLU A 256 10.60 -14.07 -21.98
N SER A 257 9.89 -15.06 -22.55
CA SER A 257 9.86 -15.35 -24.00
C SER A 257 8.48 -15.24 -24.65
N GLY A 258 7.42 -15.01 -23.88
CA GLY A 258 6.06 -14.80 -24.41
C GLY A 258 5.90 -13.58 -25.33
N PRO A 259 4.83 -13.57 -26.15
CA PRO A 259 4.55 -12.47 -27.07
C PRO A 259 4.13 -11.19 -26.33
N MET A 260 4.25 -10.05 -27.02
CA MET A 260 3.69 -8.78 -26.55
C MET A 260 2.21 -8.63 -26.99
N PRO A 261 1.35 -7.94 -26.22
CA PRO A 261 1.59 -7.51 -24.85
C PRO A 261 1.71 -8.73 -23.93
N ARG A 262 2.76 -8.76 -23.09
CA ARG A 262 2.96 -9.84 -22.14
C ARG A 262 1.90 -9.75 -21.05
N VAL A 263 1.46 -10.90 -20.56
CA VAL A 263 0.64 -11.02 -19.36
C VAL A 263 1.26 -12.04 -18.43
N ASP A 264 1.10 -11.83 -17.14
CA ASP A 264 1.46 -12.81 -16.13
C ASP A 264 0.19 -13.59 -15.78
N ALA A 265 -0.11 -14.60 -16.60
CA ALA A 265 -1.36 -15.32 -16.49
C ALA A 265 -1.20 -16.80 -16.80
N ALA A 266 -2.00 -17.61 -16.11
CA ALA A 266 -2.12 -19.03 -16.28
C ALA A 266 -3.55 -19.49 -15.98
N ILE A 267 -3.97 -20.55 -16.65
CA ILE A 267 -5.22 -21.24 -16.39
C ILE A 267 -4.98 -22.71 -16.07
N ALA A 268 -5.72 -23.22 -15.10
CA ALA A 268 -5.72 -24.61 -14.69
C ALA A 268 -7.15 -25.16 -14.74
N GLN A 269 -7.37 -26.27 -15.44
CA GLN A 269 -8.69 -26.86 -15.61
C GLN A 269 -9.21 -27.38 -14.26
N ALA A 270 -10.40 -26.97 -13.85
CA ALA A 270 -10.99 -27.34 -12.58
C ALA A 270 -11.18 -28.87 -12.49
N ALA A 271 -10.85 -29.45 -11.34
CA ALA A 271 -10.96 -30.88 -11.10
C ALA A 271 -12.38 -31.26 -10.66
N GLY A 272 -13.20 -31.78 -11.57
CA GLY A 272 -14.57 -32.23 -11.25
C GLY A 272 -15.40 -31.11 -10.63
N ASN A 273 -15.92 -31.32 -9.42
CA ASN A 273 -16.68 -30.33 -8.64
C ASN A 273 -15.84 -29.63 -7.54
N ALA A 274 -14.50 -29.64 -7.66
CA ALA A 274 -13.60 -29.12 -6.64
C ALA A 274 -13.72 -27.61 -6.40
N VAL A 275 -14.26 -26.86 -7.36
CA VAL A 275 -14.40 -25.39 -7.32
C VAL A 275 -15.87 -25.01 -7.46
N ASP A 276 -16.28 -23.94 -6.80
CA ASP A 276 -17.65 -23.40 -6.94
C ASP A 276 -17.91 -22.97 -8.39
N ALA A 277 -18.88 -23.62 -9.03
CA ALA A 277 -19.24 -23.39 -10.42
C ALA A 277 -19.85 -22.01 -10.70
N LEU A 278 -20.30 -21.29 -9.67
CA LEU A 278 -20.77 -19.91 -9.81
C LEU A 278 -19.63 -18.90 -9.93
N GLY A 279 -18.38 -19.30 -9.68
CA GLY A 279 -17.24 -18.39 -9.69
C GLY A 279 -17.20 -17.47 -8.47
N THR A 280 -17.85 -17.86 -7.37
CA THR A 280 -17.87 -17.11 -6.10
C THR A 280 -16.46 -16.80 -5.62
N ILE A 281 -16.20 -15.53 -5.28
CA ILE A 281 -14.97 -15.05 -4.68
C ILE A 281 -15.25 -14.64 -3.22
N VAL A 282 -14.40 -15.10 -2.31
CA VAL A 282 -14.53 -14.83 -0.87
C VAL A 282 -14.59 -13.31 -0.61
N GLN A 283 -15.57 -12.86 0.18
CA GLN A 283 -15.81 -11.47 0.58
C GLN A 283 -16.05 -10.44 -0.55
N LEU A 284 -16.31 -10.88 -1.79
CA LEU A 284 -16.53 -9.97 -2.92
C LEU A 284 -18.00 -9.51 -3.06
N GLY A 285 -18.94 -10.10 -2.31
CA GLY A 285 -20.37 -9.93 -2.52
C GLY A 285 -20.93 -8.55 -2.21
N GLY A 286 -22.20 -8.37 -2.62
CA GLY A 286 -22.94 -7.12 -2.49
C GLY A 286 -23.68 -6.89 -1.19
N GLU A 287 -23.59 -7.82 -0.24
CA GLU A 287 -24.27 -7.72 1.05
C GLU A 287 -23.26 -7.77 2.21
N ALA A 288 -23.67 -7.23 3.37
CA ALA A 288 -22.91 -7.34 4.61
C ALA A 288 -23.82 -7.65 5.79
N ALA A 289 -23.46 -8.67 6.58
CA ALA A 289 -24.20 -9.06 7.77
C ALA A 289 -23.27 -9.02 8.99
N GLY A 290 -23.67 -8.31 10.05
CA GLY A 290 -22.87 -8.20 11.27
C GLY A 290 -21.48 -7.57 11.06
N GLY A 291 -21.33 -6.70 10.05
CA GLY A 291 -20.06 -6.08 9.69
C GLY A 291 -19.14 -6.95 8.82
N GLN A 292 -19.59 -8.15 8.42
CA GLN A 292 -18.84 -9.06 7.55
C GLN A 292 -19.43 -9.04 6.13
N PRO A 293 -18.61 -8.76 5.09
CA PRO A 293 -19.04 -8.89 3.70
C PRO A 293 -19.40 -10.33 3.35
N SER A 294 -20.42 -10.53 2.52
CA SER A 294 -20.74 -11.84 1.95
C SER A 294 -19.73 -12.22 0.87
N ASP A 295 -19.65 -13.50 0.55
CA ASP A 295 -18.99 -13.96 -0.69
C ASP A 295 -19.87 -13.60 -1.89
N GLY A 296 -19.27 -13.48 -3.08
CA GLY A 296 -20.00 -13.16 -4.30
C GLY A 296 -19.18 -13.39 -5.56
N ALA A 297 -19.84 -13.70 -6.67
CA ALA A 297 -19.19 -13.94 -7.95
C ALA A 297 -18.99 -12.62 -8.72
N PRO A 298 -17.94 -12.46 -9.53
CA PRO A 298 -17.81 -11.27 -10.38
C PRO A 298 -18.92 -11.25 -11.45
N ASN A 299 -19.16 -10.10 -12.07
CA ASN A 299 -20.06 -10.02 -13.21
C ASN A 299 -19.51 -10.89 -14.38
N PRO A 300 -20.29 -11.83 -14.95
CA PRO A 300 -19.80 -12.70 -16.01
C PRO A 300 -19.52 -11.93 -17.31
N GLY A 301 -18.59 -12.46 -18.12
CA GLY A 301 -18.30 -11.93 -19.46
C GLY A 301 -16.83 -11.59 -19.70
N PRO A 302 -16.52 -10.68 -20.64
CA PRO A 302 -15.13 -10.36 -21.00
C PRO A 302 -14.45 -9.37 -20.04
N GLY A 303 -15.19 -8.80 -19.09
CA GLY A 303 -14.74 -7.68 -18.26
C GLY A 303 -14.88 -6.32 -18.96
N VAL A 304 -14.34 -5.28 -18.32
CA VAL A 304 -14.40 -3.89 -18.78
C VAL A 304 -13.00 -3.28 -18.89
N ALA A 305 -12.86 -2.28 -19.75
CA ALA A 305 -11.60 -1.57 -19.91
C ALA A 305 -11.24 -0.76 -18.65
N PRO A 306 -9.96 -0.74 -18.23
CA PRO A 306 -9.51 0.10 -17.13
C PRO A 306 -9.59 1.59 -17.50
N SER A 307 -9.98 2.43 -16.53
CA SER A 307 -10.06 3.89 -16.71
C SER A 307 -9.50 4.61 -15.48
N ILE A 308 -8.83 5.74 -15.72
CA ILE A 308 -8.23 6.56 -14.67
C ILE A 308 -9.34 7.07 -13.74
N GLY A 309 -9.12 6.95 -12.43
CA GLY A 309 -10.07 7.31 -11.38
C GLY A 309 -11.13 6.24 -11.08
N ARG A 310 -11.14 5.10 -11.80
CA ARG A 310 -12.10 4.02 -11.52
C ARG A 310 -11.80 3.38 -10.17
N ALA A 311 -12.80 3.40 -9.30
CA ALA A 311 -12.78 2.70 -8.02
C ALA A 311 -12.84 1.18 -8.24
N VAL A 312 -11.89 0.46 -7.64
CA VAL A 312 -11.72 -0.98 -7.81
C VAL A 312 -11.58 -1.70 -6.47
N ALA A 313 -11.86 -3.00 -6.47
CA ALA A 313 -11.69 -3.90 -5.33
C ALA A 313 -10.99 -5.18 -5.76
N LYS A 314 -10.35 -5.86 -4.80
CA LYS A 314 -9.81 -7.21 -5.01
C LYS A 314 -9.87 -8.02 -3.73
N SER A 315 -10.13 -9.32 -3.86
CA SER A 315 -10.03 -10.28 -2.75
C SER A 315 -8.84 -11.19 -2.98
N GLY A 316 -7.88 -11.17 -2.05
CA GLY A 316 -6.62 -11.90 -2.17
C GLY A 316 -6.20 -12.59 -0.88
N SER A 317 -5.32 -13.58 -1.01
CA SER A 317 -4.93 -14.44 0.10
C SER A 317 -4.09 -13.72 1.18
N ALA A 318 -3.41 -12.63 0.84
CA ALA A 318 -2.51 -11.95 1.76
C ALA A 318 -3.20 -10.81 2.51
N THR A 319 -3.87 -9.92 1.79
CA THR A 319 -4.52 -8.74 2.40
C THR A 319 -6.01 -8.93 2.64
N GLY A 320 -6.64 -9.96 2.08
CA GLY A 320 -8.10 -10.10 2.09
C GLY A 320 -8.76 -9.18 1.05
N ILE A 321 -9.96 -8.71 1.37
CA ILE A 321 -10.67 -7.73 0.55
C ILE A 321 -10.09 -6.32 0.75
N THR A 322 -9.63 -5.69 -0.33
CA THR A 322 -9.13 -4.31 -0.32
C THR A 322 -9.79 -3.52 -1.44
N CYS A 323 -9.77 -2.20 -1.28
CA CYS A 323 -10.39 -1.24 -2.18
C CYS A 323 -9.34 -0.20 -2.56
N GLY A 324 -9.35 0.26 -3.81
CA GLY A 324 -8.36 1.19 -4.34
C GLY A 324 -8.89 1.93 -5.56
N SER A 325 -8.02 2.63 -6.28
CA SER A 325 -8.38 3.30 -7.52
C SER A 325 -7.28 3.20 -8.56
N ILE A 326 -7.70 3.06 -9.81
CA ILE A 326 -6.80 3.11 -10.96
C ILE A 326 -6.29 4.54 -11.10
N ILE A 327 -4.98 4.74 -11.03
CA ILE A 327 -4.37 6.07 -11.22
C ILE A 327 -3.63 6.19 -12.53
N ALA A 328 -3.27 5.08 -13.17
CA ALA A 328 -2.70 5.10 -14.50
C ALA A 328 -3.10 3.89 -15.35
N VAL A 329 -3.12 4.11 -16.65
CA VAL A 329 -3.41 3.11 -17.69
C VAL A 329 -2.33 3.18 -18.77
N ASN A 330 -2.31 2.20 -19.67
CA ASN A 330 -1.28 2.06 -20.70
C ASN A 330 0.15 2.12 -20.13
N VAL A 331 0.35 1.53 -18.95
CA VAL A 331 1.62 1.59 -18.26
C VAL A 331 2.59 0.58 -18.90
N THR A 332 3.74 1.08 -19.32
CA THR A 332 4.93 0.27 -19.57
C THR A 332 5.73 0.20 -18.28
N VAL A 333 5.94 -0.99 -17.73
CA VAL A 333 6.61 -1.16 -16.43
C VAL A 333 7.55 -2.36 -16.46
N ARG A 334 8.63 -2.27 -15.69
CA ARG A 334 9.58 -3.36 -15.50
C ARG A 334 9.38 -4.00 -14.13
N ILE A 335 9.08 -5.30 -14.13
CA ILE A 335 8.83 -6.09 -12.94
C ILE A 335 9.99 -7.05 -12.72
N GLU A 336 10.52 -7.07 -11.49
CA GLU A 336 11.50 -8.05 -11.05
C GLU A 336 10.80 -9.31 -10.53
N TYR A 337 11.23 -10.46 -11.05
CA TYR A 337 10.80 -11.80 -10.65
C TYR A 337 11.98 -12.58 -10.07
N GLN A 338 11.66 -13.69 -9.41
CA GLN A 338 12.63 -14.64 -8.89
C GLN A 338 12.32 -16.05 -9.37
N LYS A 339 13.33 -16.74 -9.92
CA LYS A 339 13.21 -18.16 -10.30
C LYS A 339 13.31 -19.02 -9.05
N GLY A 340 12.22 -19.72 -8.74
CA GLY A 340 12.13 -20.58 -7.56
C GLY A 340 11.76 -19.79 -6.32
N CYS A 341 11.02 -20.43 -5.43
CA CYS A 341 10.52 -19.76 -4.25
C CYS A 341 11.66 -19.43 -3.26
N GLY A 342 11.83 -18.16 -2.91
CA GLY A 342 12.78 -17.72 -1.87
C GLY A 342 14.27 -17.97 -2.18
N THR A 343 14.61 -18.58 -3.33
CA THR A 343 15.97 -18.89 -3.77
C THR A 343 16.15 -18.62 -5.26
N GLY A 344 17.32 -18.90 -5.84
CA GLY A 344 17.55 -18.82 -7.28
C GLY A 344 17.85 -17.41 -7.82
N THR A 345 17.82 -17.27 -9.14
CA THR A 345 18.20 -16.05 -9.86
C THR A 345 17.00 -15.13 -10.07
N THR A 346 17.20 -13.82 -9.95
CA THR A 346 16.21 -12.82 -10.32
C THR A 346 16.28 -12.48 -11.81
N PHE A 347 15.16 -12.17 -12.43
CA PHE A 347 15.09 -11.66 -13.81
C PHE A 347 14.09 -10.50 -13.89
N ASN A 348 14.21 -9.69 -14.94
CA ASN A 348 13.32 -8.54 -15.15
C ASN A 348 12.53 -8.74 -16.44
N THR A 349 11.22 -8.53 -16.37
CA THR A 349 10.34 -8.54 -17.55
C THR A 349 9.68 -7.17 -17.70
N THR A 350 9.66 -6.66 -18.93
CA THR A 350 8.91 -5.44 -19.27
C THR A 350 7.53 -5.81 -19.78
N PHE A 351 6.51 -5.21 -19.18
CA PHE A 351 5.12 -5.31 -19.60
C PHE A 351 4.69 -3.97 -20.19
N THR A 352 3.79 -4.01 -21.17
CA THR A 352 3.18 -2.83 -21.82
C THR A 352 1.68 -2.92 -21.68
N ASN A 353 0.96 -1.80 -21.83
CA ASN A 353 -0.49 -1.75 -21.66
C ASN A 353 -0.99 -2.19 -20.26
N GLN A 354 -0.23 -1.91 -19.20
CA GLN A 354 -0.60 -2.31 -17.83
C GLN A 354 -1.47 -1.26 -17.15
N VAL A 355 -2.09 -1.66 -16.03
CA VAL A 355 -2.91 -0.80 -15.17
C VAL A 355 -2.20 -0.63 -13.83
N ASP A 356 -2.13 0.60 -13.35
CA ASP A 356 -1.58 0.92 -12.04
C ASP A 356 -2.70 1.37 -11.09
N ILE A 357 -2.72 0.74 -9.92
CA ILE A 357 -3.72 0.91 -8.88
C ILE A 357 -3.00 1.37 -7.62
N THR A 358 -3.57 2.36 -6.96
CA THR A 358 -3.12 2.76 -5.63
C THR A 358 -4.25 2.60 -4.61
N GLY A 359 -3.85 2.46 -3.36
CA GLY A 359 -4.69 2.28 -2.19
C GLY A 359 -3.80 1.88 -1.02
N VAL A 360 -4.11 2.36 0.19
CA VAL A 360 -3.30 2.04 1.37
C VAL A 360 -3.35 0.53 1.60
N GLY A 361 -2.24 -0.15 1.36
CA GLY A 361 -2.16 -1.60 1.46
C GLY A 361 -3.07 -2.36 0.49
N PHE A 362 -3.28 -1.82 -0.72
CA PHE A 362 -4.16 -2.47 -1.71
C PHE A 362 -3.74 -3.92 -2.00
N SER A 363 -2.44 -4.22 -2.01
CA SER A 363 -1.94 -5.59 -2.18
C SER A 363 -0.63 -5.85 -1.45
N ALA A 364 -0.37 -7.11 -1.14
CA ALA A 364 0.91 -7.61 -0.64
C ALA A 364 1.34 -8.90 -1.34
N ALA A 365 2.53 -9.38 -0.96
CA ALA A 365 3.01 -10.67 -1.42
C ALA A 365 2.04 -11.81 -1.07
N GLY A 366 1.65 -12.59 -2.08
CA GLY A 366 0.59 -13.62 -2.00
C GLY A 366 -0.79 -13.20 -2.52
N ASP A 367 -1.04 -11.91 -2.77
CA ASP A 367 -2.25 -11.47 -3.47
C ASP A 367 -2.16 -11.64 -4.99
N SER A 368 -0.98 -11.97 -5.53
CA SER A 368 -0.82 -12.27 -6.95
C SER A 368 -1.81 -13.32 -7.43
N GLY A 369 -2.41 -13.05 -8.58
CA GLY A 369 -3.48 -13.84 -9.16
C GLY A 369 -4.87 -13.36 -8.77
N SER A 370 -5.02 -12.43 -7.81
CA SER A 370 -6.32 -11.87 -7.46
C SER A 370 -6.96 -11.15 -8.63
N LEU A 371 -8.26 -11.39 -8.85
CA LEU A 371 -9.06 -10.61 -9.77
C LEU A 371 -9.33 -9.23 -9.17
N ILE A 372 -9.07 -8.18 -9.95
CA ILE A 372 -9.47 -6.81 -9.65
C ILE A 372 -10.77 -6.53 -10.38
N VAL A 373 -11.79 -6.08 -9.65
CA VAL A 373 -13.11 -5.74 -10.16
C VAL A 373 -13.47 -4.27 -9.89
N THR A 374 -14.46 -3.74 -10.60
CA THR A 374 -15.07 -2.45 -10.27
C THR A 374 -15.85 -2.53 -8.94
N GLN A 375 -15.86 -1.46 -8.15
CA GLN A 375 -16.57 -1.47 -6.86
C GLN A 375 -18.10 -1.43 -6.98
N ASP A 376 -18.63 -0.87 -8.07
CA ASP A 376 -20.06 -0.62 -8.27
C ASP A 376 -20.81 -1.79 -8.89
N THR A 377 -20.13 -2.57 -9.74
CA THR A 377 -20.76 -3.62 -10.55
C THR A 377 -20.03 -4.97 -10.48
N ALA A 378 -18.91 -5.06 -9.77
CA ALA A 378 -18.05 -6.24 -9.72
C ALA A 378 -17.60 -6.71 -11.12
N ASP A 379 -17.45 -5.79 -12.07
CA ASP A 379 -16.95 -6.08 -13.41
C ASP A 379 -15.45 -6.39 -13.36
N PRO A 380 -14.97 -7.50 -13.94
CA PRO A 380 -13.53 -7.77 -14.10
C PRO A 380 -12.79 -6.63 -14.82
N VAL A 381 -11.68 -6.15 -14.26
CA VAL A 381 -10.87 -5.05 -14.85
C VAL A 381 -9.40 -5.44 -15.05
N GLY A 382 -8.79 -6.08 -14.05
CA GLY A 382 -7.37 -6.46 -14.11
C GLY A 382 -7.05 -7.75 -13.36
N LEU A 383 -5.96 -8.40 -13.74
CA LEU A 383 -5.36 -9.50 -13.00
C LEU A 383 -4.09 -8.99 -12.30
N LEU A 384 -4.13 -8.95 -10.97
CA LEU A 384 -3.01 -8.49 -10.15
C LEU A 384 -1.81 -9.41 -10.31
N TYR A 385 -0.61 -8.86 -10.52
CA TYR A 385 0.61 -9.67 -10.65
C TYR A 385 1.88 -9.08 -10.04
N GLY A 386 1.88 -7.80 -9.67
CA GLY A 386 3.07 -7.16 -9.10
C GLY A 386 2.76 -5.82 -8.46
N GLY A 387 3.78 -5.17 -7.90
CA GLY A 387 3.62 -3.87 -7.25
C GLY A 387 4.89 -3.34 -6.63
N SER A 388 4.77 -2.17 -6.01
CA SER A 388 5.74 -1.48 -5.16
C SER A 388 5.09 -1.13 -3.81
N ASP A 389 5.75 -0.35 -2.98
CA ASP A 389 5.27 0.05 -1.65
C ASP A 389 4.02 0.91 -1.65
N THR A 390 3.75 1.58 -2.77
CA THR A 390 2.61 2.48 -2.93
C THR A 390 1.65 2.08 -4.05
N ASP A 391 2.01 1.06 -4.83
CA ASP A 391 1.36 0.77 -6.11
C ASP A 391 1.21 -0.72 -6.37
N THR A 392 0.12 -1.07 -7.02
CA THR A 392 -0.19 -2.39 -7.51
C THR A 392 -0.34 -2.32 -9.02
N VAL A 393 0.31 -3.25 -9.72
CA VAL A 393 0.20 -3.37 -11.17
C VAL A 393 -0.61 -4.61 -11.53
N ALA A 394 -1.50 -4.45 -12.50
CA ALA A 394 -2.34 -5.51 -13.04
C ALA A 394 -2.30 -5.56 -14.57
N ASN A 395 -2.42 -6.77 -15.12
CA ASN A 395 -2.68 -6.97 -16.54
C ASN A 395 -4.15 -6.62 -16.82
N PRO A 396 -4.51 -5.82 -17.84
CA PRO A 396 -5.91 -5.68 -18.24
C PRO A 396 -6.50 -7.04 -18.58
N VAL A 397 -7.72 -7.30 -18.12
CA VAL A 397 -8.35 -8.61 -18.35
C VAL A 397 -8.55 -8.92 -19.83
N SER A 398 -8.76 -7.91 -20.68
CA SER A 398 -8.83 -8.10 -22.14
C SER A 398 -7.59 -8.78 -22.71
N ASP A 399 -6.41 -8.35 -22.27
CA ASP A 399 -5.13 -8.90 -22.73
C ASP A 399 -4.91 -10.30 -22.17
N VAL A 400 -5.33 -10.53 -20.91
CA VAL A 400 -5.29 -11.85 -20.27
C VAL A 400 -6.13 -12.85 -21.03
N LEU A 401 -7.40 -12.53 -21.33
CA LEU A 401 -8.30 -13.44 -22.04
C LEU A 401 -7.85 -13.66 -23.50
N LEU A 402 -7.29 -12.65 -24.15
CA LEU A 402 -6.74 -12.79 -25.50
C LEU A 402 -5.53 -13.73 -25.51
N GLN A 403 -4.58 -13.51 -24.60
CA GLN A 403 -3.37 -14.33 -24.52
C GLN A 403 -3.66 -15.76 -24.05
N LEU A 404 -4.76 -15.98 -23.33
CA LEU A 404 -5.20 -17.32 -22.90
C LEU A 404 -6.23 -17.94 -23.85
N ALA A 405 -6.36 -17.42 -25.08
CA ALA A 405 -7.11 -18.12 -26.12
C ALA A 405 -6.57 -19.53 -26.33
N ASP A 406 -7.48 -20.46 -26.62
CA ASP A 406 -7.11 -21.81 -26.97
C ASP A 406 -6.25 -21.79 -28.25
N PRO A 407 -5.05 -22.39 -28.26
CA PRO A 407 -4.11 -22.26 -29.37
C PRO A 407 -4.58 -22.97 -30.64
N VAL A 408 -5.60 -23.83 -30.56
CA VAL A 408 -6.14 -24.57 -31.71
C VAL A 408 -7.41 -23.93 -32.23
N THR A 409 -8.33 -23.56 -31.33
CA THR A 409 -9.65 -23.05 -31.70
C THR A 409 -9.76 -21.52 -31.68
N ALA A 410 -8.75 -20.83 -31.14
CA ALA A 410 -8.72 -19.38 -30.90
C ALA A 410 -9.85 -18.85 -30.00
N VAL A 411 -10.56 -19.73 -29.28
CA VAL A 411 -11.61 -19.33 -28.33
C VAL A 411 -10.95 -18.76 -27.08
N SER A 412 -11.20 -17.49 -26.79
CA SER A 412 -10.81 -16.87 -25.52
C SER A 412 -11.70 -17.33 -24.37
N PRO A 413 -11.14 -17.47 -23.15
CA PRO A 413 -11.94 -17.61 -21.95
C PRO A 413 -12.82 -16.38 -21.70
N VAL A 414 -13.88 -16.57 -20.92
CA VAL A 414 -14.71 -15.48 -20.34
C VAL A 414 -14.90 -15.74 -18.85
N PHE A 415 -15.04 -14.67 -18.05
CA PHE A 415 -15.30 -14.79 -16.62
C PHE A 415 -16.65 -15.45 -16.36
N VAL A 416 -16.64 -16.38 -15.42
CA VAL A 416 -17.85 -17.02 -14.88
C VAL A 416 -18.34 -16.18 -13.71
N GLY A 417 -19.66 -16.06 -13.60
CA GLY A 417 -20.35 -15.35 -12.54
C GLY A 417 -21.76 -15.86 -12.35
N ASP A 418 -22.42 -15.43 -11.27
CA ASP A 418 -23.80 -15.81 -10.98
C ASP A 418 -24.77 -14.94 -11.80
N ALA A 419 -25.33 -15.51 -12.87
CA ALA A 419 -26.28 -14.82 -13.73
C ALA A 419 -27.61 -14.46 -13.04
N ALA A 420 -27.96 -15.10 -11.91
CA ALA A 420 -29.15 -14.74 -11.15
C ALA A 420 -28.95 -13.47 -10.32
N VAL A 421 -27.71 -13.20 -9.89
CA VAL A 421 -27.34 -11.97 -9.18
C VAL A 421 -26.96 -10.87 -10.17
N GLY A 422 -26.12 -11.19 -11.17
CA GLY A 422 -25.59 -10.22 -12.13
C GLY A 422 -24.64 -9.21 -11.50
N ALA A 423 -24.59 -8.01 -12.06
CA ALA A 423 -23.77 -6.92 -11.53
C ALA A 423 -24.23 -6.50 -10.12
N HIS A 424 -23.28 -6.38 -9.20
CA HIS A 424 -23.55 -5.95 -7.83
C HIS A 424 -22.40 -5.07 -7.30
N PRO A 425 -22.66 -4.18 -6.33
CA PRO A 425 -21.58 -3.46 -5.66
C PRO A 425 -20.75 -4.42 -4.82
N VAL A 426 -19.51 -4.04 -4.49
CA VAL A 426 -18.68 -4.74 -3.50
C VAL A 426 -18.97 -4.13 -2.13
N ALA A 427 -19.82 -4.78 -1.33
CA ALA A 427 -20.30 -4.23 -0.05
C ALA A 427 -19.16 -3.89 0.90
N ALA A 428 -18.09 -4.69 0.88
CA ALA A 428 -16.89 -4.46 1.65
C ALA A 428 -16.37 -3.02 1.46
N CYS A 429 -16.36 -2.46 0.26
CA CYS A 429 -15.87 -1.09 0.02
C CYS A 429 -16.81 -0.01 0.53
N THR A 430 -18.11 -0.29 0.63
CA THR A 430 -19.10 0.66 1.17
C THR A 430 -19.09 0.73 2.69
N LEU A 431 -18.78 -0.38 3.38
CA LEU A 431 -18.53 -0.39 4.83
C LEU A 431 -17.34 0.51 5.21
N LEU A 432 -16.48 0.85 4.23
CA LEU A 432 -15.26 1.64 4.39
C LEU A 432 -15.43 3.12 4.04
N LEU A 433 -16.64 3.62 3.78
CA LEU A 433 -16.85 4.99 3.28
C LEU A 433 -16.35 6.11 4.23
N GLN A 434 -15.94 5.79 5.46
CA GLN A 434 -15.24 6.73 6.35
C GLN A 434 -13.70 6.72 6.16
N ASP A 435 -13.12 5.63 5.66
CA ASP A 435 -11.67 5.41 5.50
C ASP A 435 -11.19 5.51 4.03
N PHE A 436 -12.09 5.36 3.05
CA PHE A 436 -11.73 5.34 1.62
C PHE A 436 -11.56 6.75 1.01
N GLU A 437 -12.39 7.72 1.39
CA GLU A 437 -12.27 9.12 0.95
C GLU A 437 -10.89 9.74 1.28
N PRO A 438 -10.32 9.53 2.47
CA PRO A 438 -8.93 9.91 2.77
C PRO A 438 -7.89 9.23 1.87
N ALA A 439 -8.09 7.96 1.50
CA ALA A 439 -7.14 7.19 0.68
C ALA A 439 -7.11 7.64 -0.78
N LEU A 440 -8.15 8.34 -1.26
CA LEU A 440 -8.18 8.97 -2.59
C LEU A 440 -7.58 10.37 -2.60
N LYS A 441 -7.29 10.94 -1.43
CA LYS A 441 -6.69 12.28 -1.30
C LYS A 441 -5.17 12.15 -1.29
N LEU A 442 -4.51 13.09 -1.97
CA LEU A 442 -3.08 13.25 -1.85
C LEU A 442 -2.75 13.65 -0.41
N GLN A 443 -2.02 12.79 0.31
CA GLN A 443 -1.64 13.08 1.69
C GLN A 443 -0.77 14.34 1.75
N ALA A 444 -1.08 15.23 2.69
CA ALA A 444 -0.36 16.49 2.90
C ALA A 444 1.05 16.23 3.47
N GLY A 445 1.98 15.87 2.60
CA GLY A 445 3.36 15.56 2.94
C GLY A 445 4.35 16.07 1.90
N ILE A 446 4.01 17.15 1.18
CA ILE A 446 4.96 17.74 0.23
C ILE A 446 6.12 18.34 1.03
N ALA A 447 7.34 17.94 0.73
CA ALA A 447 8.52 18.61 1.23
C ALA A 447 8.43 20.11 0.94
N GLY A 448 8.69 20.94 1.95
CA GLY A 448 8.67 22.39 1.78
C GLY A 448 9.71 22.82 0.73
N LEU A 449 9.34 23.74 -0.14
CA LEU A 449 10.25 24.25 -1.16
C LEU A 449 11.48 24.91 -0.54
N SER A 450 12.65 24.65 -1.12
CA SER A 450 13.87 25.40 -0.80
C SER A 450 13.68 26.89 -1.10
N ALA A 451 14.42 27.75 -0.40
CA ALA A 451 14.36 29.19 -0.63
C ALA A 451 14.74 29.56 -2.07
N LEU A 452 15.72 28.86 -2.65
CA LEU A 452 16.16 29.06 -4.03
C LEU A 452 15.07 28.66 -5.04
N ALA A 453 14.42 27.52 -4.84
CA ALA A 453 13.32 27.06 -5.69
C ALA A 453 12.15 28.06 -5.67
N ARG A 454 11.79 28.55 -4.48
CA ARG A 454 10.78 29.62 -4.32
C ARG A 454 11.18 30.90 -5.03
N GLN A 455 12.42 31.34 -4.87
CA GLN A 455 12.91 32.57 -5.51
C GLN A 455 12.89 32.45 -7.05
N SER A 456 13.30 31.31 -7.59
CA SER A 456 13.26 31.04 -9.04
C SER A 456 11.82 31.12 -9.59
N ALA A 457 10.88 30.47 -8.91
CA ALA A 457 9.48 30.49 -9.30
C ALA A 457 8.83 31.87 -9.16
N ALA A 458 9.17 32.62 -8.10
CA ALA A 458 8.71 34.00 -7.93
C ALA A 458 9.22 34.91 -9.07
N ALA A 459 10.48 34.78 -9.46
CA ALA A 459 11.05 35.55 -10.56
C ALA A 459 10.40 35.21 -11.91
N ALA A 460 10.15 33.91 -12.18
CA ALA A 460 9.42 33.48 -13.37
C ALA A 460 7.99 34.01 -13.38
N LEU A 461 7.32 33.98 -12.22
CA LEU A 461 5.96 34.52 -12.07
C LEU A 461 5.93 36.03 -12.31
N ASP A 462 6.83 36.79 -11.70
CA ASP A 462 6.84 38.25 -11.81
C ASP A 462 7.08 38.72 -13.25
N ALA A 463 7.89 37.99 -14.02
CA ALA A 463 8.15 38.27 -15.42
C ALA A 463 6.91 38.09 -16.32
N HIS A 464 5.96 37.22 -15.93
CA HIS A 464 4.84 36.79 -16.76
C HIS A 464 3.45 37.05 -16.12
N ALA A 465 3.40 37.70 -14.96
CA ALA A 465 2.17 37.86 -14.19
C ALA A 465 1.06 38.57 -14.96
N GLN A 466 1.39 39.57 -15.77
CA GLN A 466 0.40 40.31 -16.56
C GLN A 466 -0.26 39.44 -17.62
N GLU A 467 0.52 38.59 -18.30
CA GLU A 467 0.00 37.64 -19.28
C GLU A 467 -0.86 36.58 -18.61
N LEU A 468 -0.37 36.01 -17.50
CA LEU A 468 -1.08 34.97 -16.74
C LEU A 468 -2.40 35.47 -16.13
N LEU A 469 -2.46 36.72 -15.64
CA LEU A 469 -3.69 37.34 -15.14
C LEU A 469 -4.69 37.70 -16.26
N ALA A 470 -4.23 37.77 -17.51
CA ALA A 470 -5.12 38.04 -18.64
C ALA A 470 -5.92 36.80 -19.08
N PHE A 471 -5.55 35.59 -18.63
CA PHE A 471 -6.30 34.38 -18.93
C PHE A 471 -7.69 34.43 -18.25
N PRO A 472 -8.78 34.20 -19.00
CA PRO A 472 -10.12 34.12 -18.43
C PRO A 472 -10.21 33.17 -17.25
N GLY A 473 -10.86 33.63 -16.17
CA GLY A 473 -11.08 32.83 -14.97
C GLY A 473 -9.92 32.83 -13.97
N VAL A 474 -8.71 33.27 -14.36
CA VAL A 474 -7.60 33.45 -13.41
C VAL A 474 -7.88 34.66 -12.53
N ARG A 475 -7.84 34.45 -11.22
CA ARG A 475 -8.23 35.42 -10.19
C ARG A 475 -7.12 35.73 -9.20
N GLY A 476 -5.97 35.10 -9.33
CA GLY A 476 -4.82 35.29 -8.46
C GLY A 476 -3.66 34.41 -8.89
N LEU A 477 -2.45 34.89 -8.62
CA LEU A 477 -1.21 34.22 -8.98
C LEU A 477 -0.29 34.10 -7.77
N GLY A 478 0.23 32.91 -7.50
CA GLY A 478 1.09 32.63 -6.36
C GLY A 478 2.21 31.65 -6.67
N VAL A 479 3.00 31.31 -5.66
CA VAL A 479 4.03 30.27 -5.74
C VAL A 479 3.73 29.21 -4.69
N GLY A 480 3.89 27.94 -5.06
CA GLY A 480 3.73 26.78 -4.18
C GLY A 480 4.41 25.57 -4.79
N SER A 481 4.15 24.38 -4.26
CA SER A 481 4.77 23.15 -4.79
C SER A 481 3.96 22.56 -5.94
N SER A 482 4.63 21.86 -6.85
CA SER A 482 3.96 20.97 -7.81
C SER A 482 3.46 19.70 -7.12
N TYR A 483 2.27 19.24 -7.49
CA TYR A 483 1.78 17.89 -7.18
C TYR A 483 2.20 16.86 -8.23
N ASP A 484 2.48 17.29 -9.46
CA ASP A 484 3.02 16.42 -10.49
C ASP A 484 4.50 16.10 -10.27
N GLU A 485 5.29 16.94 -9.60
CA GLU A 485 6.65 16.62 -9.18
C GLU A 485 6.89 17.11 -7.74
N PRO A 486 6.59 16.26 -6.73
CA PRO A 486 6.74 16.63 -5.33
C PRO A 486 8.18 17.07 -5.00
N GLY A 487 8.31 18.26 -4.41
CA GLY A 487 9.61 18.88 -4.09
C GLY A 487 10.02 19.99 -5.07
N ASP A 488 9.41 20.06 -6.25
CA ASP A 488 9.65 21.10 -7.24
C ASP A 488 8.65 22.26 -7.11
N PRO A 489 9.06 23.50 -7.45
CA PRO A 489 8.17 24.65 -7.36
C PRO A 489 7.20 24.70 -8.53
N ALA A 490 6.03 25.29 -8.28
CA ALA A 490 5.00 25.58 -9.26
C ALA A 490 4.48 27.02 -9.11
N ILE A 491 4.11 27.61 -10.25
CA ILE A 491 3.31 28.83 -10.30
C ILE A 491 1.85 28.43 -10.08
N LEU A 492 1.22 28.99 -9.05
CA LEU A 492 -0.17 28.73 -8.69
C LEU A 492 -1.09 29.68 -9.44
N LEU A 493 -2.07 29.12 -10.13
CA LEU A 493 -3.14 29.85 -10.78
C LEU A 493 -4.44 29.58 -10.02
N PHE A 494 -4.93 30.59 -9.32
CA PHE A 494 -6.19 30.51 -8.58
C PHE A 494 -7.34 30.83 -9.54
N VAL A 495 -8.13 29.83 -9.89
CA VAL A 495 -9.15 29.91 -10.96
C VAL A 495 -10.55 29.78 -10.39
N ALA A 496 -11.44 30.71 -10.72
CA ALA A 496 -12.83 30.65 -10.25
C ALA A 496 -13.49 29.32 -10.67
N ARG A 497 -14.14 28.62 -9.74
CA ARG A 497 -14.78 27.32 -10.01
C ARG A 497 -15.78 27.43 -11.16
N GLY A 498 -15.71 26.50 -12.11
CA GLY A 498 -16.60 26.46 -13.27
C GLY A 498 -16.29 27.52 -14.33
N ALA A 499 -15.23 28.32 -14.17
CA ALA A 499 -14.71 29.11 -15.27
C ALA A 499 -14.21 28.17 -16.37
N ALA A 500 -14.46 28.53 -17.63
CA ALA A 500 -13.80 27.87 -18.75
C ALA A 500 -12.30 28.11 -18.61
N ILE A 501 -11.55 27.06 -18.31
CA ILE A 501 -10.09 27.14 -18.22
C ILE A 501 -9.56 27.10 -19.66
N PRO A 502 -8.95 28.19 -20.16
CA PRO A 502 -8.24 28.15 -21.44
C PRO A 502 -7.09 27.14 -21.35
N ALA A 503 -6.47 26.77 -22.47
CA ALA A 503 -5.21 26.04 -22.44
C ALA A 503 -4.13 26.92 -21.76
N LEU A 504 -4.00 26.78 -20.44
CA LEU A 504 -2.98 27.45 -19.65
C LEU A 504 -1.61 26.83 -19.99
N PRO A 505 -0.53 27.63 -20.01
CA PRO A 505 0.80 27.10 -20.28
C PRO A 505 1.16 26.04 -19.23
N ALA A 506 1.67 24.89 -19.65
CA ALA A 506 2.03 23.79 -18.75
C ALA A 506 3.20 24.14 -17.81
N ASP A 507 4.08 25.03 -18.27
CA ASP A 507 5.13 25.65 -17.50
C ASP A 507 5.43 27.07 -18.00
N VAL A 508 6.10 27.86 -17.17
CA VAL A 508 6.56 29.21 -17.46
C VAL A 508 8.03 29.27 -17.13
N ASN A 509 8.88 29.48 -18.14
CA ASN A 509 10.33 29.42 -18.01
C ASN A 509 10.82 28.11 -17.36
N GLY A 510 10.17 26.97 -17.64
CA GLY A 510 10.50 25.67 -17.04
C GLY A 510 9.95 25.43 -15.64
N ILE A 511 9.18 26.38 -15.07
CA ILE A 511 8.48 26.22 -13.78
C ILE A 511 7.05 25.78 -14.05
N ARG A 512 6.65 24.62 -13.53
CA ARG A 512 5.31 24.03 -13.71
C ARG A 512 4.22 25.01 -13.29
N THR A 513 3.08 24.97 -13.97
CA THR A 513 1.87 25.66 -13.53
C THR A 513 0.93 24.70 -12.82
N ARG A 514 0.32 25.15 -11.71
CA ARG A 514 -0.68 24.39 -10.94
C ARG A 514 -1.95 25.20 -10.75
N ILE A 515 -3.07 24.62 -11.16
CA ILE A 515 -4.41 25.20 -11.06
C ILE A 515 -5.01 24.86 -9.70
N ILE A 516 -5.54 25.87 -9.03
CA ILE A 516 -6.31 25.72 -7.78
C ILE A 516 -7.68 26.33 -8.01
N GLU A 517 -8.72 25.49 -8.04
CA GLU A 517 -10.10 25.94 -8.22
C GLU A 517 -10.78 26.29 -6.89
N GLY A 518 -11.58 27.36 -6.88
CA GLY A 518 -12.31 27.80 -5.69
C GLY A 518 -13.46 28.76 -5.99
N ASP A 519 -14.41 28.86 -5.05
CA ASP A 519 -15.66 29.62 -5.25
C ASP A 519 -15.47 31.14 -5.08
N SER A 520 -14.47 31.57 -4.33
CA SER A 520 -14.19 32.98 -4.09
C SER A 520 -12.72 33.22 -3.77
N PHE A 521 -11.92 33.36 -4.81
CA PHE A 521 -10.70 34.15 -4.70
C PHE A 521 -11.14 35.62 -4.80
N GLY A 522 -10.66 36.52 -3.94
CA GLY A 522 -10.95 37.95 -4.06
C GLY A 522 -10.57 38.52 -5.43
N SER A 523 -10.56 39.84 -5.60
CA SER A 523 -9.82 40.45 -6.72
C SER A 523 -8.33 40.32 -6.44
N ALA A 524 -7.73 39.16 -6.73
CA ALA A 524 -6.33 38.89 -6.46
C ALA A 524 -5.49 39.05 -7.74
N GLY A 525 -4.46 39.87 -7.65
CA GLY A 525 -3.42 39.96 -8.67
C GLY A 525 -2.30 38.99 -8.32
N ARG A 526 -1.08 39.52 -8.24
CA ARG A 526 0.06 38.82 -7.67
C ARG A 526 -0.09 38.71 -6.15
N LEU A 527 -0.13 37.49 -5.64
CA LEU A 527 -0.26 37.15 -4.22
C LEU A 527 1.10 37.04 -3.55
N THR A 528 1.18 37.37 -2.27
CA THR A 528 2.32 37.01 -1.42
C THR A 528 2.37 35.51 -1.13
N ASP A 529 3.51 35.01 -0.65
CA ASP A 529 3.66 33.61 -0.23
C ASP A 529 2.64 33.22 0.86
N ALA A 530 2.38 34.13 1.80
CA ALA A 530 1.45 33.90 2.90
C ALA A 530 0.00 33.80 2.40
N GLU A 531 -0.40 34.66 1.48
CA GLU A 531 -1.73 34.61 0.85
C GLU A 531 -1.88 33.36 -0.01
N SER A 532 -0.85 33.00 -0.80
CA SER A 532 -0.83 31.79 -1.62
C SER A 532 -1.04 30.54 -0.78
N ALA A 533 -0.29 30.41 0.33
CA ALA A 533 -0.42 29.30 1.26
C ALA A 533 -1.75 29.29 2.03
N ALA A 534 -2.36 30.46 2.26
CA ALA A 534 -3.69 30.54 2.87
C ALA A 534 -4.79 30.06 1.92
N LEU A 535 -4.74 30.47 0.65
CA LEU A 535 -5.70 30.04 -0.36
C LEU A 535 -5.55 28.57 -0.71
N GLU A 536 -4.32 28.05 -0.80
CA GLU A 536 -4.09 26.61 -1.01
C GLU A 536 -4.68 25.77 0.13
N ARG A 537 -4.49 26.18 1.40
CA ARG A 537 -5.08 25.48 2.55
C ARG A 537 -6.60 25.56 2.60
N ALA A 538 -7.20 26.58 1.99
CA ALA A 538 -8.64 26.73 1.90
C ALA A 538 -9.25 25.93 0.73
N ALA A 539 -8.43 25.51 -0.22
CA ALA A 539 -8.89 24.73 -1.37
C ALA A 539 -9.20 23.26 -0.96
N PRO A 540 -10.11 22.58 -1.69
CA PRO A 540 -10.31 21.15 -1.51
C PRO A 540 -9.00 20.37 -1.66
N PRO A 541 -8.75 19.35 -0.83
CA PRO A 541 -7.55 18.52 -0.97
C PRO A 541 -7.47 17.88 -2.36
N ALA A 542 -6.27 17.85 -2.93
CA ALA A 542 -6.04 17.20 -4.21
C ALA A 542 -6.33 15.70 -4.14
N ARG A 543 -6.74 15.12 -5.27
CA ARG A 543 -6.95 13.67 -5.41
C ARG A 543 -5.69 12.98 -5.94
N LEU A 544 -5.61 11.65 -5.79
CA LEU A 544 -4.55 10.84 -6.38
C LEU A 544 -4.66 10.68 -7.90
N ALA A 545 -5.87 10.87 -8.44
CA ALA A 545 -6.13 11.01 -9.86
C ALA A 545 -7.45 11.77 -10.09
N TYR A 546 -7.58 12.40 -11.26
CA TYR A 546 -8.79 13.04 -11.74
C TYR A 546 -9.31 12.31 -12.98
N ALA A 547 -10.62 12.43 -13.25
CA ALA A 547 -11.18 11.95 -14.50
C ALA A 547 -10.59 12.76 -15.67
N VAL A 548 -10.27 12.06 -16.75
CA VAL A 548 -9.67 12.62 -17.96
C VAL A 548 -10.49 12.15 -19.15
N SER A 549 -10.71 13.02 -20.14
CA SER A 549 -11.49 12.64 -21.33
C SER A 549 -10.77 11.55 -22.14
N GLU A 550 -11.54 10.74 -22.86
CA GLU A 550 -10.96 9.69 -23.72
C GLU A 550 -10.01 10.27 -24.78
N ALA A 551 -10.32 11.45 -25.33
CA ALA A 551 -9.46 12.15 -26.29
C ALA A 551 -8.09 12.53 -25.69
N GLU A 552 -8.08 13.03 -24.46
CA GLU A 552 -6.86 13.35 -23.71
C GLU A 552 -6.04 12.08 -23.42
N VAL A 553 -6.70 10.99 -23.00
CA VAL A 553 -6.05 9.70 -22.76
C VAL A 553 -5.42 9.15 -24.05
N MET A 554 -6.14 9.21 -25.19
CA MET A 554 -5.60 8.78 -26.48
C MET A 554 -4.40 9.61 -26.93
N ARG A 555 -4.44 10.94 -26.74
CA ARG A 555 -3.31 11.82 -27.05
C ARG A 555 -2.08 11.44 -26.22
N ALA A 556 -2.23 11.30 -24.91
CA ALA A 556 -1.13 10.93 -24.03
C ALA A 556 -0.63 9.50 -24.30
N ARG A 557 -1.52 8.57 -24.64
CA ARG A 557 -1.18 7.19 -25.03
C ARG A 557 -0.23 7.17 -26.23
N ALA A 558 -0.51 7.95 -27.28
CA ALA A 558 0.39 8.03 -28.45
C ALA A 558 1.81 8.46 -28.05
N VAL A 559 1.93 9.42 -27.13
CA VAL A 559 3.23 9.86 -26.61
C VAL A 559 3.91 8.77 -25.76
N VAL A 560 3.17 8.04 -24.92
CA VAL A 560 3.73 6.88 -24.20
C VAL A 560 4.27 5.83 -25.16
N GLU A 561 3.49 5.47 -26.19
CA GLU A 561 3.89 4.45 -27.17
C GLU A 561 5.18 4.84 -27.91
N GLU A 562 5.37 6.13 -28.22
CA GLU A 562 6.59 6.63 -28.87
C GLU A 562 7.78 6.76 -27.89
N ARG A 563 7.54 7.27 -26.68
CA ARG A 563 8.62 7.72 -25.77
C ARG A 563 9.00 6.72 -24.68
N ALA A 564 8.14 5.76 -24.36
CA ALA A 564 8.39 4.80 -23.27
C ALA A 564 9.72 4.04 -23.45
N PRO A 565 10.11 3.51 -24.64
CA PRO A 565 11.38 2.80 -24.79
C PRO A 565 12.60 3.65 -24.40
N GLY A 566 12.64 4.92 -24.83
CA GLY A 566 13.74 5.84 -24.50
C GLY A 566 13.74 6.26 -23.04
N LEU A 567 12.57 6.52 -22.46
CA LEU A 567 12.44 6.88 -21.05
C LEU A 567 12.81 5.70 -20.13
N MET A 568 12.36 4.49 -20.45
CA MET A 568 12.64 3.27 -19.67
C MET A 568 14.13 2.87 -19.69
N ALA A 569 14.89 3.33 -20.68
CA ALA A 569 16.34 3.14 -20.73
C ALA A 569 17.12 4.09 -19.80
N ARG A 570 16.49 5.17 -19.30
CA ARG A 570 17.13 6.13 -18.41
C ARG A 570 17.27 5.57 -17.00
N ARG A 571 18.38 5.90 -16.34
CA ARG A 571 18.63 5.50 -14.96
C ARG A 571 17.53 6.03 -14.04
N GLY A 572 17.05 5.17 -13.15
CA GLY A 572 16.07 5.52 -12.13
C GLY A 572 14.61 5.44 -12.61
N ILE A 573 14.33 5.40 -13.92
CA ILE A 573 12.97 5.18 -14.43
C ILE A 573 12.67 3.68 -14.49
N GLN A 574 11.50 3.29 -13.99
CA GLN A 574 11.04 1.90 -13.95
C GLN A 574 9.63 1.68 -14.52
N GLY A 575 8.91 2.76 -14.81
CA GLY A 575 7.64 2.70 -15.51
C GLY A 575 7.25 4.03 -16.14
N VAL A 576 6.46 3.99 -17.20
CA VAL A 576 5.85 5.16 -17.86
C VAL A 576 4.44 4.80 -18.31
N GLY A 577 3.46 5.66 -18.07
CA GLY A 577 2.08 5.42 -18.50
C GLY A 577 1.27 6.70 -18.63
N VAL A 578 -0.04 6.56 -18.79
CA VAL A 578 -0.99 7.67 -18.89
C VAL A 578 -1.74 7.83 -17.57
N SER A 579 -1.73 9.03 -17.00
CA SER A 579 -2.48 9.41 -15.81
C SER A 579 -3.16 10.77 -16.03
N SER A 580 -3.82 11.30 -15.01
CA SER A 580 -4.22 12.71 -14.95
C SER A 580 -3.07 13.55 -14.39
N SER A 581 -2.92 14.79 -14.89
CA SER A 581 -2.13 15.81 -14.19
C SER A 581 -2.80 16.13 -12.85
N LEU A 582 -2.03 16.16 -11.77
CA LEU A 582 -2.46 16.67 -10.48
C LEU A 582 -2.35 18.19 -10.39
N ASP A 583 -1.50 18.78 -11.24
CA ASP A 583 -1.35 20.22 -11.34
C ASP A 583 -2.43 20.87 -12.21
N SER A 584 -3.00 20.13 -13.16
CA SER A 584 -4.02 20.62 -14.10
C SER A 584 -5.17 19.62 -14.23
N PRO A 585 -6.14 19.64 -13.29
CA PRO A 585 -7.27 18.71 -13.32
C PRO A 585 -8.03 18.77 -14.65
N GLY A 586 -8.21 17.61 -15.29
CA GLY A 586 -8.85 17.47 -16.61
C GLY A 586 -7.87 17.22 -17.76
N GLU A 587 -6.58 17.51 -17.59
CA GLU A 587 -5.54 17.18 -18.57
C GLU A 587 -4.91 15.80 -18.29
N ALA A 588 -4.55 15.10 -19.37
CA ALA A 588 -3.70 13.91 -19.25
C ALA A 588 -2.24 14.29 -18.94
N ALA A 589 -1.56 13.41 -18.20
CA ALA A 589 -0.12 13.49 -17.95
C ALA A 589 0.55 12.14 -18.25
N LEU A 590 1.81 12.19 -18.69
CA LEU A 590 2.70 11.04 -18.69
C LEU A 590 3.17 10.80 -17.26
N ILE A 591 2.62 9.78 -16.61
CA ILE A 591 3.14 9.37 -15.30
C ILE A 591 4.45 8.60 -15.51
N ILE A 592 5.47 8.95 -14.75
CA ILE A 592 6.81 8.38 -14.81
C ILE A 592 7.14 7.87 -13.40
N PHE A 593 7.24 6.56 -13.29
CA PHE A 593 7.60 5.89 -12.04
C PHE A 593 9.11 5.88 -11.90
N VAL A 594 9.59 6.47 -10.82
CA VAL A 594 11.03 6.59 -10.51
C VAL A 594 11.36 5.83 -9.24
N VAL A 595 12.52 5.20 -9.21
CA VAL A 595 13.00 4.45 -8.03
C VAL A 595 13.50 5.45 -7.00
N ARG A 596 12.89 5.46 -5.81
CA ARG A 596 13.22 6.36 -4.71
C ARG A 596 14.71 6.28 -4.36
N GLY A 597 15.35 7.44 -4.20
CA GLY A 597 16.77 7.55 -3.84
C GLY A 597 17.77 7.22 -4.95
N VAL A 598 17.32 6.84 -6.15
CA VAL A 598 18.21 6.63 -7.29
C VAL A 598 18.35 7.93 -8.07
N SER A 599 19.59 8.41 -8.22
CA SER A 599 19.89 9.58 -9.04
C SER A 599 19.42 9.38 -10.50
N ARG A 600 18.76 10.41 -11.03
CA ARG A 600 18.20 10.48 -12.38
C ARG A 600 18.46 11.85 -12.99
N ASP A 601 18.49 11.92 -14.31
CA ASP A 601 18.45 13.20 -15.02
C ASP A 601 17.08 13.88 -14.84
N PRO A 602 17.01 15.22 -14.89
CA PRO A 602 15.74 15.95 -14.85
C PRO A 602 14.76 15.44 -15.91
N VAL A 603 13.49 15.39 -15.56
CA VAL A 603 12.40 15.06 -16.49
C VAL A 603 11.78 16.38 -16.94
N PRO A 604 11.68 16.65 -18.26
CA PRO A 604 11.00 17.85 -18.73
C PRO A 604 9.57 17.95 -18.19
N THR A 605 9.10 19.16 -17.90
CA THR A 605 7.72 19.45 -17.46
C THR A 605 6.67 18.98 -18.48
N VAL A 606 7.05 18.97 -19.76
CA VAL A 606 6.22 18.56 -20.90
C VAL A 606 7.04 17.69 -21.85
N ILE A 607 6.45 16.62 -22.37
CA ILE A 607 6.99 15.78 -23.45
C ILE A 607 5.94 15.70 -24.54
N ASP A 608 6.28 16.12 -25.76
CA ASP A 608 5.40 16.14 -26.93
C ASP A 608 4.02 16.76 -26.67
N GLY A 609 3.99 17.87 -25.92
CA GLY A 609 2.76 18.58 -25.58
C GLY A 609 1.93 17.97 -24.45
N VAL A 610 2.43 16.93 -23.77
CA VAL A 610 1.77 16.30 -22.61
C VAL A 610 2.58 16.56 -21.35
N ARG A 611 1.91 17.01 -20.27
CA ARG A 611 2.54 17.21 -18.96
C ARG A 611 3.18 15.93 -18.46
N THR A 612 4.26 16.03 -17.69
CA THR A 612 4.83 14.88 -16.97
C THR A 612 4.42 14.89 -15.51
N ARG A 613 4.19 13.70 -14.94
CA ARG A 613 3.92 13.49 -13.53
C ARG A 613 4.87 12.44 -12.99
N LEU A 614 5.59 12.72 -11.92
CA LEU A 614 6.54 11.83 -11.31
C LEU A 614 5.96 11.14 -10.09
N ARG A 615 6.22 9.85 -9.99
CA ARG A 615 5.79 9.02 -8.87
C ARG A 615 6.98 8.23 -8.33
N GLU A 616 7.42 8.57 -7.13
CA GLU A 616 8.54 7.89 -6.48
C GLU A 616 8.08 6.64 -5.73
N THR A 617 8.65 5.49 -6.07
CA THR A 617 8.25 4.20 -5.51
C THR A 617 9.48 3.33 -5.18
N SER A 618 9.26 2.27 -4.40
CA SER A 618 10.18 1.13 -4.33
C SER A 618 10.27 0.43 -5.70
N ARG A 619 11.20 -0.53 -5.85
CA ARG A 619 11.27 -1.30 -7.10
C ARG A 619 10.02 -2.15 -7.28
N PHE A 620 9.43 -2.13 -8.47
CA PHE A 620 8.35 -3.04 -8.79
C PHE A 620 8.81 -4.50 -8.83
N ARG A 621 8.09 -5.36 -8.12
CA ARG A 621 8.36 -6.80 -7.98
C ARG A 621 7.08 -7.59 -8.18
N ALA A 622 7.21 -8.84 -8.63
CA ALA A 622 6.14 -9.80 -8.48
C ALA A 622 5.80 -9.98 -7.00
N ARG A 623 4.52 -10.13 -6.67
CA ARG A 623 4.03 -10.12 -5.28
C ARG A 623 3.75 -11.51 -4.76
#